data_AF-A0A9W7MMD1-F1
#
_entry.id   AF-A0A9W7MMD1-F1
#
_cell.length_a   1.000
_cell.length_b   1.000
_cell.length_c   1.000
_cell.angle_alpha   90.00
_cell.angle_beta   90.00
_cell.angle_gamma   90.00
#
_symmetry.space_group_name_H-M   'P 1'
#
loop_
_entity.id
_entity.type
_entity.pdbx_description
1 polymer ?
#
loop_
_entity_poly.entity_id
_entity_poly.type
_entity_poly.pdbx_seq_one_letter_code
_entity_poly.pdbx_strand_id
1 'polypeptide(L)'
;MDFTTISNGHSPSSFTKFNSALTAGLLNPHSPPPPPDKTRASPTLFEMMSNEPDVHPRTQNQGQIQVSISAPRHNQPLPVIDKQALTMQRISGLLSTRSPGNQFNDPDSSDIKLTLSSKDGISVSMNVHRQIVVAHSRFFAVKLSDRWAKQQKNGSAGPYIVEIADCDDVEVYIETLKLMYCKDLRKKLMREDVSKVLGILKVSAAIGFDAGVLSCLEYLEAAPWAEDEEEKVASLLVELRLENVGAGEVLKRVSVDVTNGTDDGGDNEEVLLKLLHVVLEGKDEKARREMKGLVLKMLRENSSQNDLRKESLYSACDGCLEHLRKHFLQAASSDLTDASQIARQADNLHWILDILIDRQIAEDFLKSWASQSELSNAHSKVPAVHRYEVSRVTARLFVGIGKGQLLASKEVRCLLLQTWLVPFYNDFRWMRRASRGLDRHLIEDGLSNTILTLPLPWQQDILLAWFNRFLNSGEDCPNIQRAFEIWWRRAFWRRSGEQESPREPHVTTATIENS
;
A
#
# COMPACT_ATOMS: atom_id res chain seq x y z
N MET A 1 8.20 -35.16 -36.79
CA MET A 1 9.55 -34.63 -37.04
C MET A 1 10.28 -34.68 -35.72
N ASP A 2 11.12 -35.68 -35.57
CA ASP A 2 12.07 -35.82 -34.47
C ASP A 2 13.15 -34.74 -34.59
N PHE A 3 13.57 -34.17 -33.45
CA PHE A 3 14.97 -33.83 -33.24
C PHE A 3 15.33 -33.98 -31.76
N THR A 4 16.44 -34.67 -31.57
CA THR A 4 17.12 -35.17 -30.37
C THR A 4 17.90 -34.12 -29.59
N THR A 5 17.83 -34.25 -28.26
CA THR A 5 18.93 -34.21 -27.26
C THR A 5 20.17 -33.34 -27.50
N ILE A 6 20.40 -32.39 -26.58
CA ILE A 6 21.73 -32.04 -26.06
C ILE A 6 21.66 -32.03 -24.52
N SER A 7 22.66 -32.69 -23.92
CA SER A 7 22.81 -32.98 -22.50
C SER A 7 23.84 -32.04 -21.83
N ASN A 8 23.50 -31.67 -20.59
CA ASN A 8 24.33 -31.40 -19.40
C ASN A 8 25.21 -30.13 -19.26
N GLY A 9 24.92 -29.42 -18.17
CA GLY A 9 25.84 -28.50 -17.47
C GLY A 9 25.24 -27.86 -16.21
N HIS A 10 25.34 -28.56 -15.07
CA HIS A 10 25.28 -28.08 -13.67
C HIS A 10 23.97 -27.49 -13.07
N SER A 11 23.23 -28.36 -12.36
CA SER A 11 22.22 -27.99 -11.37
C SER A 11 22.85 -27.78 -9.97
N PRO A 12 22.51 -26.73 -9.21
CA PRO A 12 23.04 -26.50 -7.86
C PRO A 12 22.40 -27.44 -6.83
N SER A 13 23.21 -27.90 -5.87
CA SER A 13 22.93 -28.95 -4.86
C SER A 13 21.85 -28.64 -3.81
N SER A 14 20.98 -27.66 -4.05
CA SER A 14 19.92 -27.26 -3.12
C SER A 14 18.69 -28.18 -3.18
N PHE A 15 18.40 -28.78 -4.34
CA PHE A 15 17.18 -29.57 -4.55
C PHE A 15 17.17 -30.94 -3.84
N THR A 16 18.35 -31.52 -3.56
CA THR A 16 18.44 -32.84 -2.92
C THR A 16 18.08 -32.81 -1.44
N LYS A 17 18.26 -31.67 -0.75
CA LYS A 17 17.86 -31.52 0.66
C LYS A 17 16.35 -31.42 0.85
N PHE A 18 15.64 -30.87 -0.13
CA PHE A 18 14.18 -30.74 -0.08
C PHE A 18 13.48 -32.12 -0.15
N ASN A 19 13.97 -33.00 -1.04
CA ASN A 19 13.44 -34.36 -1.16
C ASN A 19 13.72 -35.26 0.06
N SER A 20 14.81 -35.00 0.78
CA SER A 20 15.13 -35.72 2.02
C SER A 20 14.16 -35.40 3.17
N ALA A 21 13.60 -34.18 3.22
CA ALA A 21 12.65 -33.77 4.25
C ALA A 21 11.24 -34.36 4.03
N LEU A 22 10.84 -34.49 2.76
CA LEU A 22 9.59 -35.17 2.35
C LEU A 22 9.62 -36.67 2.69
N THR A 23 10.76 -37.33 2.50
CA THR A 23 10.91 -38.76 2.77
C THR A 23 11.03 -39.07 4.28
N ALA A 24 11.43 -38.08 5.09
CA ALA A 24 11.56 -38.21 6.54
C ALA A 24 10.24 -38.04 7.33
N GLY A 25 9.09 -37.93 6.65
CA GLY A 25 7.77 -37.92 7.30
C GLY A 25 7.43 -36.67 8.11
N LEU A 26 8.23 -35.59 8.02
CA LEU A 26 8.01 -34.34 8.77
C LEU A 26 6.91 -33.44 8.17
N LEU A 27 6.43 -33.75 6.96
CA LEU A 27 5.31 -33.05 6.30
C LEU A 27 4.41 -34.08 5.61
N ASN A 28 3.43 -34.62 6.35
CA ASN A 28 2.44 -35.54 5.79
C ASN A 28 1.16 -34.76 5.40
N PRO A 29 0.74 -34.71 4.12
CA PRO A 29 -0.44 -33.96 3.69
C PRO A 29 -1.80 -34.66 3.96
N HIS A 30 -1.82 -35.81 4.64
CA HIS A 30 -3.01 -36.65 4.78
C HIS A 30 -3.34 -37.07 6.22
N SER A 31 -3.34 -36.13 7.16
CA SER A 31 -3.94 -36.36 8.48
C SER A 31 -5.45 -36.07 8.46
N PRO A 32 -6.32 -36.94 9.00
CA PRO A 32 -7.76 -36.67 9.08
C PRO A 32 -8.06 -35.57 10.13
N PRO A 33 -9.14 -34.78 9.97
CA PRO A 33 -9.48 -33.71 10.91
C PRO A 33 -9.94 -34.27 12.27
N PRO A 34 -9.69 -33.56 13.39
CA PRO A 34 -10.09 -34.01 14.73
C PRO A 34 -11.62 -33.88 14.94
N PRO A 35 -12.21 -34.67 15.85
CA PRO A 35 -13.64 -34.61 16.13
C PRO A 35 -14.06 -33.28 16.77
N PRO A 36 -15.30 -32.82 16.54
CA PRO A 36 -15.79 -31.56 17.06
C PRO A 36 -16.24 -31.76 18.50
N ASP A 37 -15.35 -31.60 19.47
CA ASP A 37 -15.68 -31.15 20.82
C ASP A 37 -14.41 -31.06 21.68
N LYS A 38 -13.88 -29.83 21.78
CA LYS A 38 -13.11 -29.23 22.89
C LYS A 38 -12.26 -28.08 22.35
N THR A 39 -12.84 -26.89 22.37
CA THR A 39 -12.12 -25.62 22.25
C THR A 39 -11.17 -25.45 23.44
N ARG A 40 -9.88 -25.65 23.21
CA ARG A 40 -8.82 -25.12 24.07
C ARG A 40 -7.80 -24.45 23.17
N ALA A 41 -7.82 -23.12 23.14
CA ALA A 41 -6.84 -22.33 22.42
C ALA A 41 -5.45 -22.63 23.00
N SER A 42 -4.49 -22.91 22.12
CA SER A 42 -3.08 -22.97 22.48
C SER A 42 -2.61 -21.55 22.85
N PRO A 43 -1.88 -21.37 23.96
CA PRO A 43 -1.49 -20.04 24.40
C PRO A 43 -0.52 -19.42 23.39
N THR A 44 -0.67 -18.12 23.18
CA THR A 44 0.19 -17.38 22.26
C THR A 44 1.55 -17.11 22.92
N LEU A 45 2.59 -16.91 22.11
CA LEU A 45 3.97 -16.66 22.56
C LEU A 45 4.08 -15.50 23.57
N PHE A 46 3.12 -14.57 23.54
CA PHE A 46 3.00 -13.45 24.47
C PHE A 46 2.56 -13.87 25.89
N GLU A 47 1.75 -14.93 26.02
CA GLU A 47 1.30 -15.50 27.32
C GLU A 47 2.36 -16.39 27.97
N MET A 48 3.32 -16.91 27.20
CA MET A 48 4.43 -17.69 27.75
C MET A 48 5.52 -16.81 28.38
N MET A 49 5.68 -15.57 27.93
CA MET A 49 6.70 -14.64 28.47
C MET A 49 6.25 -13.92 29.75
N SER A 50 4.99 -14.06 30.16
CA SER A 50 4.43 -13.37 31.32
C SER A 50 4.49 -14.18 32.63
N ASN A 51 5.02 -15.40 32.61
CA ASN A 51 5.17 -16.26 33.79
C ASN A 51 6.63 -16.70 33.98
N GLU A 52 7.42 -15.87 34.66
CA GLU A 52 8.68 -16.32 35.29
C GLU A 52 8.39 -16.80 36.72
N PRO A 53 8.95 -17.95 37.17
CA PRO A 53 8.80 -18.41 38.54
C PRO A 53 9.81 -17.73 39.47
N ASP A 54 9.30 -16.97 40.44
CA ASP A 54 10.08 -16.37 41.53
C ASP A 54 10.75 -17.43 42.42
N VAL A 55 12.08 -17.48 42.42
CA VAL A 55 12.89 -18.23 43.39
C VAL A 55 13.28 -17.30 44.55
N HIS A 56 12.65 -17.47 45.71
CA HIS A 56 13.06 -16.84 46.96
C HIS A 56 13.79 -17.83 47.89
N PRO A 57 14.96 -17.49 48.47
CA PRO A 57 15.52 -18.19 49.61
C PRO A 57 15.02 -17.62 50.95
N ARG A 58 14.76 -18.53 51.89
CA ARG A 58 14.36 -18.33 53.30
C ARG A 58 15.41 -17.58 54.13
N THR A 59 14.97 -16.65 54.99
CA THR A 59 15.24 -16.66 56.46
C THR A 59 14.32 -15.71 57.24
N GLN A 60 13.98 -16.14 58.46
CA GLN A 60 13.15 -15.52 59.53
C GLN A 60 13.74 -14.16 59.99
N ASN A 61 13.05 -13.19 60.60
CA ASN A 61 12.16 -13.23 61.76
C ASN A 61 11.40 -11.89 62.00
N GLN A 62 10.23 -12.03 62.64
CA GLN A 62 9.30 -11.13 63.35
C GLN A 62 9.66 -9.65 63.67
N GLY A 63 8.67 -8.77 63.43
CA GLY A 63 8.52 -7.46 64.08
C GLY A 63 7.31 -6.69 63.54
N GLN A 64 6.23 -6.61 64.34
CA GLN A 64 4.98 -5.88 64.06
C GLN A 64 5.24 -4.40 63.78
N ILE A 65 4.44 -3.75 62.90
CA ILE A 65 3.76 -2.47 63.17
C ILE A 65 2.70 -2.17 62.08
N GLN A 66 1.53 -1.82 62.59
CA GLN A 66 0.30 -1.27 62.01
C GLN A 66 0.37 -0.51 60.68
N VAL A 67 -0.61 -0.87 59.84
CA VAL A 67 -1.13 -0.11 58.70
C VAL A 67 -1.69 1.24 59.17
N SER A 68 -1.21 2.33 58.58
CA SER A 68 -1.87 3.64 58.59
C SER A 68 -1.94 4.18 57.18
N ILE A 69 -3.18 4.39 56.74
CA ILE A 69 -3.57 4.90 55.43
C ILE A 69 -3.17 6.39 55.35
N SER A 70 -2.36 6.75 54.37
CA SER A 70 -2.24 8.14 53.91
C SER A 70 -2.03 8.18 52.39
N ALA A 71 -2.69 9.16 51.79
CA ALA A 71 -2.98 9.35 50.36
C ALA A 71 -1.73 9.74 49.52
N PRO A 72 -1.84 9.83 48.17
CA PRO A 72 -0.74 9.60 47.24
C PRO A 72 0.19 10.82 47.13
N ARG A 73 1.51 10.59 47.19
CA ARG A 73 2.49 11.57 46.72
C ARG A 73 2.70 11.41 45.22
N HIS A 74 2.39 12.51 44.55
CA HIS A 74 2.55 12.78 43.14
C HIS A 74 4.03 12.73 42.70
N ASN A 75 4.23 12.21 41.48
CA ASN A 75 5.34 12.50 40.54
C ASN A 75 6.77 12.17 40.98
N GLN A 76 7.19 10.93 40.76
CA GLN A 76 8.56 10.65 40.30
C GLN A 76 8.56 10.55 38.77
N PRO A 77 9.43 11.28 38.03
CA PRO A 77 9.63 11.01 36.62
C PRO A 77 10.22 9.61 36.45
N LEU A 78 9.69 8.85 35.49
CA LEU A 78 10.36 7.67 34.94
C LEU A 78 11.80 8.04 34.57
N PRO A 79 12.80 7.17 34.82
CA PRO A 79 14.18 7.48 34.48
C PRO A 79 14.28 7.68 32.97
N VAL A 80 14.63 8.91 32.56
CA VAL A 80 15.04 9.21 31.20
C VAL A 80 16.28 8.36 30.96
N ILE A 81 16.12 7.27 30.21
CA ILE A 81 17.28 6.51 29.74
C ILE A 81 18.05 7.46 28.84
N ASP A 82 19.24 7.86 29.30
CA ASP A 82 20.11 8.74 28.55
C ASP A 82 20.47 8.08 27.22
N LYS A 83 19.95 8.63 26.11
CA LYS A 83 20.20 8.14 24.75
C LYS A 83 21.71 8.06 24.48
N GLN A 84 22.49 8.96 25.08
CA GLN A 84 23.95 8.95 24.96
C GLN A 84 24.56 7.73 25.66
N ALA A 85 24.08 7.38 26.84
CA ALA A 85 24.52 6.19 27.58
C ALA A 85 24.22 4.88 26.83
N LEU A 86 23.03 4.74 26.24
CA LEU A 86 22.70 3.57 25.41
C LEU A 86 23.56 3.45 24.16
N THR A 87 23.86 4.58 23.52
CA THR A 87 24.72 4.63 22.33
C THR A 87 26.15 4.23 22.72
N MET A 88 26.68 4.75 23.84
CA MET A 88 27.99 4.34 24.35
C MET A 88 28.05 2.86 24.75
N GLN A 89 26.95 2.30 25.27
CA GLN A 89 26.86 0.86 25.55
C GLN A 89 26.93 0.02 24.27
N ARG A 90 26.22 0.42 23.21
CA ARG A 90 26.28 -0.24 21.90
C ARG A 90 27.68 -0.16 21.28
N ILE A 91 28.30 1.03 21.33
CA ILE A 91 29.67 1.24 20.88
C ILE A 91 30.66 0.35 21.64
N SER A 92 30.52 0.23 22.96
CA SER A 92 31.35 -0.69 23.77
C SER A 92 31.21 -2.14 23.29
N GLY A 93 29.99 -2.58 22.96
CA GLY A 93 29.74 -3.89 22.35
C GLY A 93 30.42 -4.08 20.99
N LEU A 94 30.38 -3.06 20.13
CA LEU A 94 31.04 -3.07 18.81
C LEU A 94 32.56 -3.20 18.91
N LEU A 95 33.16 -2.49 19.87
CA LEU A 95 34.59 -2.49 20.15
C LEU A 95 35.09 -3.76 20.86
N SER A 96 34.21 -4.44 21.59
CA SER A 96 34.54 -5.66 22.36
C SER A 96 34.41 -6.96 21.56
N THR A 97 33.65 -6.95 20.46
CA THR A 97 33.36 -8.16 19.68
C THR A 97 34.53 -8.55 18.78
N ARG A 98 35.41 -9.43 19.30
CA ARG A 98 36.55 -10.03 18.58
C ARG A 98 36.15 -11.38 17.98
N SER A 99 36.19 -11.51 16.66
CA SER A 99 36.11 -12.82 16.00
C SER A 99 37.50 -13.47 16.01
N PRO A 100 37.64 -14.81 16.11
CA PRO A 100 38.95 -15.46 16.07
C PRO A 100 39.74 -15.05 14.82
N GLY A 101 40.93 -14.49 15.02
CA GLY A 101 41.79 -13.98 13.94
C GLY A 101 41.47 -12.56 13.44
N ASN A 102 40.49 -11.85 14.03
CA ASN A 102 40.25 -10.43 13.77
C ASN A 102 40.94 -9.59 14.86
N GLN A 103 41.90 -8.76 14.46
CA GLN A 103 42.72 -7.91 15.33
C GLN A 103 42.13 -6.49 15.54
N PHE A 104 40.89 -6.24 15.12
CA PHE A 104 40.26 -4.94 15.30
C PHE A 104 40.24 -4.53 16.78
N ASN A 105 40.65 -3.29 17.07
CA ASN A 105 40.74 -2.72 18.41
C ASN A 105 41.67 -3.48 19.38
N ASP A 106 42.75 -4.08 18.86
CA ASP A 106 43.78 -4.74 19.66
C ASP A 106 44.92 -3.77 20.04
N PRO A 107 45.08 -3.38 21.32
CA PRO A 107 46.04 -2.36 21.73
C PRO A 107 47.51 -2.80 21.61
N ASP A 108 47.78 -4.10 21.70
CA ASP A 108 49.15 -4.63 21.77
C ASP A 108 49.84 -4.67 20.39
N SER A 109 49.04 -4.75 19.32
CA SER A 109 49.52 -4.90 17.93
C SER A 109 49.26 -3.67 17.06
N SER A 110 48.38 -2.76 17.50
CA SER A 110 48.04 -1.53 16.77
C SER A 110 49.15 -0.49 16.77
N ASP A 111 49.25 0.26 15.68
CA ASP A 111 50.17 1.38 15.49
C ASP A 111 49.44 2.73 15.36
N ILE A 112 48.10 2.73 15.35
CA ILE A 112 47.26 3.93 15.26
C ILE A 112 46.20 3.92 16.36
N LYS A 113 46.09 5.06 17.05
CA LYS A 113 44.95 5.39 17.89
C LYS A 113 44.05 6.37 17.14
N LEU A 114 42.89 5.88 16.69
CA LEU A 114 41.90 6.65 15.93
C LEU A 114 40.78 7.11 16.87
N THR A 115 40.52 8.41 16.91
CA THR A 115 39.38 9.01 17.63
C THR A 115 38.34 9.48 16.63
N LEU A 116 37.10 9.03 16.83
CA LEU A 116 35.92 9.51 16.11
C LEU A 116 35.11 10.41 17.04
N SER A 117 34.70 11.58 16.57
CA SER A 117 33.81 12.48 17.30
C SER A 117 32.61 12.89 16.46
N SER A 118 31.44 12.97 17.11
CA SER A 118 30.19 13.48 16.55
C SER A 118 29.89 14.88 17.10
N LYS A 119 29.08 15.64 16.36
CA LYS A 119 28.56 16.96 16.78
C LYS A 119 27.74 16.89 18.08
N ASP A 120 27.18 15.72 18.38
CA ASP A 120 26.39 15.48 19.59
C ASP A 120 27.26 15.25 20.85
N GLY A 121 28.58 15.46 20.75
CA GLY A 121 29.51 15.36 21.86
C GLY A 121 29.96 13.92 22.19
N ILE A 122 29.57 12.94 21.37
CA ILE A 122 30.09 11.55 21.48
C ILE A 122 31.51 11.52 20.90
N SER A 123 32.47 11.04 21.69
CA SER A 123 33.86 10.87 21.28
C SER A 123 34.39 9.51 21.72
N VAL A 124 34.93 8.75 20.78
CA VAL A 124 35.34 7.35 20.98
C VAL A 124 36.69 7.12 20.32
N SER A 125 37.64 6.59 21.08
CA SER A 125 38.94 6.16 20.56
C SER A 125 38.99 4.64 20.39
N MET A 126 39.64 4.19 19.32
CA MET A 126 39.90 2.78 19.05
C MET A 126 41.31 2.59 18.47
N ASN A 127 41.80 1.35 18.58
CA ASN A 127 43.12 0.95 18.10
C ASN A 127 43.00 0.29 16.71
N VAL A 128 43.72 0.80 15.72
CA VAL A 128 43.71 0.28 14.34
C VAL A 128 45.13 0.09 13.81
N HIS A 129 45.25 -0.74 12.77
CA HIS A 129 46.48 -1.12 12.11
C HIS A 129 46.62 -0.34 10.81
N ARG A 130 47.68 0.45 10.67
CA ARG A 130 47.98 1.28 9.51
C ARG A 130 47.92 0.49 8.23
N GLN A 131 48.53 -0.69 8.21
CA GLN A 131 48.58 -1.53 7.01
C GLN A 131 47.19 -1.90 6.47
N ILE A 132 46.20 -2.17 7.34
CA ILE A 132 44.83 -2.54 6.93
C ILE A 132 44.11 -1.29 6.43
N VAL A 133 44.09 -0.22 7.24
CA VAL A 133 43.31 0.98 6.90
C VAL A 133 43.86 1.68 5.66
N VAL A 134 45.19 1.68 5.46
CA VAL A 134 45.83 2.22 4.24
C VAL A 134 45.57 1.32 3.03
N ALA A 135 45.58 0.00 3.18
CA ALA A 135 45.31 -0.92 2.07
C ALA A 135 43.85 -0.84 1.59
N HIS A 136 42.91 -0.59 2.50
CA HIS A 136 41.47 -0.62 2.19
C HIS A 136 40.85 0.75 1.96
N SER A 137 41.46 1.86 2.38
CA SER A 137 40.86 3.19 2.26
C SER A 137 41.83 4.21 1.68
N ARG A 138 41.38 4.87 0.60
CA ARG A 138 42.11 5.97 -0.06
C ARG A 138 42.30 7.16 0.88
N PHE A 139 41.31 7.48 1.72
CA PHE A 139 41.43 8.53 2.72
C PHE A 139 42.60 8.28 3.69
N PHE A 140 42.67 7.08 4.27
CA PHE A 140 43.74 6.73 5.19
C PHE A 140 45.09 6.63 4.47
N ALA A 141 45.14 6.13 3.24
CA ALA A 141 46.36 6.11 2.43
C ALA A 141 46.96 7.51 2.21
N VAL A 142 46.13 8.51 1.94
CA VAL A 142 46.56 9.90 1.78
C VAL A 142 46.98 10.50 3.14
N LYS A 143 46.11 10.39 4.15
CA LYS A 143 46.31 11.00 5.48
C LYS A 143 47.51 10.43 6.23
N LEU A 144 47.87 9.16 5.99
CA LEU A 144 48.96 8.44 6.65
C LEU A 144 50.17 8.21 5.72
N SER A 145 50.25 8.94 4.61
CA SER A 145 51.39 8.92 3.71
C SER A 145 52.69 9.35 4.40
N ASP A 146 53.83 8.93 3.88
CA ASP A 146 55.15 9.08 4.52
C ASP A 146 55.56 10.54 4.82
N ARG A 147 54.92 11.53 4.18
CA ARG A 147 55.13 12.95 4.49
C ARG A 147 54.58 13.34 5.87
N TRP A 148 53.46 12.76 6.29
CA TRP A 148 52.84 13.02 7.60
C TRP A 148 53.56 12.28 8.73
N ALA A 149 53.99 11.04 8.46
CA ALA A 149 54.74 10.21 9.39
C ALA A 149 56.08 10.81 9.82
N LYS A 150 56.72 11.63 8.96
CA LYS A 150 57.96 12.36 9.26
C LYS A 150 57.76 13.57 10.17
N GLN A 151 56.58 14.17 10.19
CA GLN A 151 56.30 15.40 10.95
C GLN A 151 55.94 15.10 12.42
N GLN A 152 55.42 13.91 12.72
CA GLN A 152 55.13 13.47 14.10
C GLN A 152 56.28 12.69 14.76
N LYS A 153 57.24 12.16 13.99
CA LYS A 153 58.37 11.35 14.50
C LYS A 153 59.50 12.15 15.15
N ASN A 154 59.25 13.37 15.64
CA ASN A 154 60.18 14.09 16.52
C ASN A 154 60.17 13.48 17.94
N GLY A 155 60.53 12.19 18.06
CA GLY A 155 60.96 11.56 19.30
C GLY A 155 59.94 10.82 20.17
N SER A 156 58.67 10.66 19.76
CA SER A 156 57.72 9.84 20.55
C SER A 156 57.66 8.39 20.05
N ALA A 157 57.76 7.43 20.99
CA ALA A 157 57.63 5.99 20.74
C ALA A 157 56.17 5.49 20.77
N GLY A 158 55.19 6.40 20.68
CA GLY A 158 53.77 6.10 20.83
C GLY A 158 53.03 5.88 19.49
N PRO A 159 51.78 5.37 19.53
CA PRO A 159 50.97 5.17 18.34
C PRO A 159 50.63 6.50 17.66
N TYR A 160 50.43 6.47 16.34
CA TYR A 160 49.98 7.63 15.58
C TYR A 160 48.56 8.01 16.00
N ILE A 161 48.35 9.27 16.37
CA ILE A 161 47.04 9.77 16.79
C ILE A 161 46.34 10.38 15.58
N VAL A 162 45.19 9.83 15.23
CA VAL A 162 44.33 10.32 14.14
C VAL A 162 42.99 10.69 14.71
N GLU A 163 42.47 11.87 14.35
CA GLU A 163 41.13 12.29 14.70
C GLU A 163 40.28 12.49 13.44
N ILE A 164 39.02 12.06 13.51
CA ILE A 164 37.97 12.31 12.52
C ILE A 164 36.79 12.90 13.28
N ALA A 165 36.59 14.20 13.08
CA ALA A 165 35.51 14.96 13.69
C ALA A 165 34.27 14.98 12.79
N ASP A 166 33.16 15.44 13.36
CA ASP A 166 31.88 15.65 12.67
C ASP A 166 31.31 14.38 12.00
N CYS A 167 31.44 13.22 12.66
CA CYS A 167 30.82 11.99 12.20
C CYS A 167 29.29 12.04 12.37
N ASP A 168 28.54 11.83 11.29
CA ASP A 168 27.07 11.74 11.32
C ASP A 168 26.58 10.60 12.22
N ASP A 169 27.19 9.42 12.10
CA ASP A 169 26.89 8.24 12.93
C ASP A 169 28.20 7.50 13.28
N VAL A 170 28.60 7.60 14.55
CA VAL A 170 29.82 6.98 15.07
C VAL A 170 29.71 5.44 15.11
N GLU A 171 28.54 4.88 15.38
CA GLU A 171 28.33 3.43 15.42
C GLU A 171 28.57 2.82 14.02
N VAL A 172 27.94 3.40 13.01
CA VAL A 172 28.11 3.00 11.60
C VAL A 172 29.56 3.16 11.13
N TYR A 173 30.24 4.22 11.56
CA TYR A 173 31.63 4.45 11.20
C TYR A 173 32.56 3.37 11.80
N ILE A 174 32.37 3.02 13.08
CA ILE A 174 33.10 1.95 13.76
C ILE A 174 32.91 0.62 13.03
N GLU A 175 31.66 0.29 12.67
CA GLU A 175 31.36 -0.93 11.94
C GLU A 175 32.00 -0.96 10.56
N THR A 176 31.97 0.17 9.84
CA THR A 176 32.63 0.28 8.52
C THR A 176 34.14 0.03 8.63
N LEU A 177 34.80 0.59 9.65
CA LEU A 177 36.22 0.32 9.92
C LEU A 177 36.45 -1.17 10.26
N LYS A 178 35.56 -1.77 11.04
CA LYS A 178 35.62 -3.18 11.41
C LYS A 178 35.45 -4.10 10.19
N LEU A 179 34.70 -3.69 9.17
CA LEU A 179 34.56 -4.43 7.92
C LEU A 179 35.89 -4.54 7.15
N MET A 180 36.81 -3.56 7.29
CA MET A 180 38.15 -3.65 6.69
C MET A 180 38.99 -4.80 7.24
N TYR A 181 38.64 -5.32 8.43
CA TYR A 181 39.30 -6.47 9.06
C TYR A 181 38.58 -7.80 8.74
N CYS A 182 37.45 -7.74 8.04
CA CYS A 182 36.65 -8.92 7.76
C CYS A 182 37.14 -9.62 6.48
N LYS A 183 37.27 -10.95 6.54
CA LYS A 183 37.60 -11.77 5.37
C LYS A 183 36.45 -11.87 4.37
N ASP A 184 35.23 -11.75 4.85
CA ASP A 184 34.00 -11.92 4.07
C ASP A 184 33.02 -10.81 4.48
N LEU A 185 33.06 -9.71 3.72
CA LEU A 185 32.22 -8.53 3.95
C LEU A 185 30.75 -8.86 3.66
N ARG A 186 30.50 -9.57 2.57
CA ARG A 186 29.14 -9.97 2.15
C ARG A 186 28.42 -10.72 3.26
N LYS A 187 29.07 -11.71 3.86
CA LYS A 187 28.47 -12.48 4.98
C LYS A 187 28.17 -11.62 6.21
N LYS A 188 28.93 -10.55 6.44
CA LYS A 188 28.65 -9.59 7.52
C LYS A 188 27.45 -8.73 7.18
N LEU A 189 27.42 -8.12 5.99
CA LEU A 189 26.31 -7.28 5.55
C LEU A 189 24.97 -8.01 5.49
N MET A 190 24.97 -9.31 5.15
CA MET A 190 23.76 -10.16 5.20
C MET A 190 23.10 -10.26 6.59
N ARG A 191 23.75 -9.81 7.66
CA ARG A 191 23.21 -9.80 9.03
C ARG A 191 22.68 -8.43 9.44
N GLU A 192 22.86 -7.43 8.59
CA GLU A 192 22.44 -6.06 8.83
C GLU A 192 21.16 -5.75 8.04
N ASP A 193 20.44 -4.72 8.46
CA ASP A 193 19.28 -4.17 7.74
C ASP A 193 19.70 -3.16 6.66
N VAL A 194 18.76 -2.81 5.77
CA VAL A 194 18.99 -1.89 4.65
C VAL A 194 19.44 -0.50 5.15
N SER A 195 18.81 0.02 6.20
CA SER A 195 19.16 1.31 6.80
C SER A 195 20.62 1.36 7.25
N LYS A 196 21.08 0.30 7.92
CA LYS A 196 22.47 0.17 8.37
C LYS A 196 23.43 0.04 7.20
N VAL A 197 23.07 -0.74 6.18
CA VAL A 197 23.88 -0.90 4.96
C VAL A 197 24.00 0.41 4.18
N LEU A 198 22.95 1.22 4.12
CA LEU A 198 22.99 2.57 3.54
C LEU A 198 23.94 3.49 4.32
N GLY A 199 23.92 3.43 5.65
CA GLY A 199 24.90 4.12 6.49
C GLY A 199 26.34 3.68 6.18
N ILE A 200 26.58 2.37 6.13
CA ILE A 200 27.90 1.79 5.80
C ILE A 200 28.35 2.21 4.40
N LEU A 201 27.43 2.25 3.42
CA LEU A 201 27.71 2.71 2.05
C LEU A 201 28.15 4.17 2.05
N LYS A 202 27.44 5.05 2.77
CA LYS A 202 27.77 6.47 2.88
C LYS A 202 29.18 6.67 3.47
N VAL A 203 29.49 5.97 4.57
CA VAL A 203 30.83 6.04 5.19
C VAL A 203 31.90 5.45 4.25
N SER A 204 31.61 4.30 3.63
CA SER A 204 32.54 3.63 2.72
C SER A 204 32.89 4.50 1.52
N ALA A 205 31.91 5.18 0.92
CA ALA A 205 32.12 6.14 -0.15
C ALA A 205 32.96 7.33 0.33
N ALA A 206 32.64 7.91 1.48
CA ALA A 206 33.33 9.08 2.03
C ALA A 206 34.83 8.82 2.31
N ILE A 207 35.19 7.61 2.77
CA ILE A 207 36.58 7.25 3.06
C ILE A 207 37.29 6.55 1.88
N GLY A 208 36.59 6.34 0.76
CA GLY A 208 37.11 5.63 -0.40
C GLY A 208 37.46 4.16 -0.09
N PHE A 209 36.56 3.46 0.61
CA PHE A 209 36.62 2.02 0.87
C PHE A 209 35.87 1.24 -0.21
N ASP A 210 36.53 1.01 -1.35
CA ASP A 210 35.88 0.52 -2.57
C ASP A 210 35.27 -0.88 -2.41
N ALA A 211 35.92 -1.79 -1.67
CA ALA A 211 35.37 -3.12 -1.37
C ALA A 211 34.09 -3.06 -0.52
N GLY A 212 34.00 -2.08 0.40
CA GLY A 212 32.80 -1.81 1.18
C GLY A 212 31.67 -1.29 0.30
N VAL A 213 31.96 -0.31 -0.58
CA VAL A 213 31.00 0.22 -1.55
C VAL A 213 30.43 -0.90 -2.42
N LEU A 214 31.27 -1.71 -3.06
CA LEU A 214 30.83 -2.83 -3.91
C LEU A 214 29.98 -3.85 -3.13
N SER A 215 30.42 -4.24 -1.93
CA SER A 215 29.67 -5.20 -1.11
C SER A 215 28.31 -4.66 -0.65
N CYS A 216 28.21 -3.36 -0.37
CA CYS A 216 26.95 -2.70 -0.05
C CYS A 216 26.02 -2.66 -1.27
N LEU A 217 26.53 -2.33 -2.46
CA LEU A 217 25.73 -2.32 -3.69
C LEU A 217 25.23 -3.73 -4.04
N GLU A 218 26.07 -4.76 -3.95
CA GLU A 218 25.66 -6.16 -4.13
C GLU A 218 24.57 -6.60 -3.14
N TYR A 219 24.67 -6.15 -1.88
CA TYR A 219 23.62 -6.41 -0.89
C TYR A 219 22.32 -5.70 -1.29
N LEU A 220 22.38 -4.41 -1.62
CA LEU A 220 21.20 -3.62 -1.96
C LEU A 220 20.51 -4.19 -3.21
N GLU A 221 21.27 -4.59 -4.22
CA GLU A 221 20.75 -5.25 -5.43
C GLU A 221 19.96 -6.52 -5.11
N ALA A 222 20.35 -7.29 -4.09
CA ALA A 222 19.77 -8.59 -3.78
C ALA A 222 18.72 -8.58 -2.64
N ALA A 223 18.79 -7.63 -1.71
CA ALA A 223 17.94 -7.59 -0.53
C ALA A 223 16.54 -7.02 -0.85
N PRO A 224 15.45 -7.53 -0.25
CA PRO A 224 14.15 -6.88 -0.33
C PRO A 224 14.18 -5.54 0.42
N TRP A 225 13.45 -4.55 -0.07
CA TRP A 225 13.32 -3.24 0.55
C TRP A 225 11.88 -3.01 1.00
N ALA A 226 11.70 -2.27 2.08
CA ALA A 226 10.41 -1.69 2.43
C ALA A 226 10.11 -0.47 1.54
N GLU A 227 8.84 -0.09 1.43
CA GLU A 227 8.39 1.05 0.61
C GLU A 227 9.10 2.36 0.98
N ASP A 228 9.33 2.62 2.27
CA ASP A 228 10.04 3.81 2.75
C ASP A 228 11.57 3.74 2.58
N GLU A 229 12.10 2.55 2.27
CA GLU A 229 13.52 2.34 1.99
C GLU A 229 13.83 2.60 0.51
N GLU A 230 12.89 2.38 -0.41
CA GLU A 230 13.11 2.58 -1.85
C GLU A 230 13.57 4.01 -2.17
N GLU A 231 12.88 5.01 -1.63
CA GLU A 231 13.23 6.43 -1.82
C GLU A 231 14.59 6.77 -1.20
N LYS A 232 14.92 6.19 -0.04
CA LYS A 232 16.22 6.39 0.63
C LYS A 232 17.36 5.77 -0.16
N VAL A 233 17.16 4.58 -0.72
CA VAL A 233 18.15 3.92 -1.59
C VAL A 233 18.37 4.76 -2.84
N ALA A 234 17.30 5.15 -3.54
CA ALA A 234 17.39 5.94 -4.77
C ALA A 234 18.10 7.29 -4.53
N SER A 235 17.68 8.05 -3.51
CA SER A 235 18.26 9.34 -3.19
C SER A 235 19.74 9.26 -2.82
N LEU A 236 20.14 8.27 -2.00
CA LEU A 236 21.54 8.12 -1.60
C LEU A 236 22.43 7.72 -2.78
N LEU A 237 21.98 6.85 -3.67
CA LEU A 237 22.77 6.44 -4.85
C LEU A 237 23.01 7.61 -5.81
N VAL A 238 22.01 8.47 -5.99
CA VAL A 238 22.13 9.72 -6.76
C VAL A 238 23.08 10.71 -6.07
N GLU A 239 22.95 10.90 -4.75
CA GLU A 239 23.82 11.79 -3.97
C GLU A 239 25.30 11.38 -4.08
N LEU A 240 25.58 10.09 -3.93
CA LEU A 240 26.94 9.56 -3.95
C LEU A 240 27.55 9.43 -5.36
N ARG A 241 26.76 9.64 -6.43
CA ARG A 241 27.19 9.57 -7.84
C ARG A 241 27.94 8.26 -8.17
N LEU A 242 27.42 7.14 -7.69
CA LEU A 242 28.05 5.81 -7.81
C LEU A 242 27.70 5.06 -9.12
N GLU A 243 27.19 5.78 -10.12
CA GLU A 243 26.70 5.24 -11.40
C GLU A 243 27.71 4.31 -12.09
N ASN A 244 29.00 4.66 -12.05
CA ASN A 244 30.08 3.90 -12.67
C ASN A 244 30.55 2.67 -11.86
N VAL A 245 29.98 2.41 -10.68
CA VAL A 245 30.43 1.40 -9.70
C VAL A 245 29.35 0.33 -9.45
N GLY A 246 28.35 0.24 -10.33
CA GLY A 246 27.27 -0.74 -10.22
C GLY A 246 25.99 -0.23 -9.56
N ALA A 247 25.92 1.04 -9.15
CA ALA A 247 24.69 1.65 -8.65
C ALA A 247 23.55 1.61 -9.69
N GLY A 248 23.89 1.55 -10.98
CA GLY A 248 22.91 1.37 -12.06
C GLY A 248 22.07 0.10 -11.93
N GLU A 249 22.65 -1.03 -11.51
CA GLU A 249 21.89 -2.28 -11.33
C GLU A 249 20.90 -2.19 -10.15
N VAL A 250 21.29 -1.47 -9.11
CA VAL A 250 20.42 -1.20 -7.96
C VAL A 250 19.28 -0.24 -8.35
N LEU A 251 19.58 0.82 -9.09
CA LEU A 251 18.59 1.81 -9.52
C LEU A 251 17.55 1.24 -10.49
N LYS A 252 17.91 0.24 -11.33
CA LYS A 252 16.93 -0.47 -12.20
C LYS A 252 15.76 -1.10 -11.44
N ARG A 253 15.88 -1.33 -10.12
CA ARG A 253 14.78 -1.86 -9.30
C ARG A 253 13.70 -0.83 -8.99
N VAL A 254 14.01 0.46 -9.11
CA VAL A 254 13.14 1.57 -8.67
C VAL A 254 12.94 2.65 -9.73
N SER A 255 13.80 2.73 -10.75
CA SER A 255 13.65 3.67 -11.87
C SER A 255 13.62 2.95 -13.21
N VAL A 256 12.64 3.32 -14.03
CA VAL A 256 12.48 2.85 -15.42
C VAL A 256 13.52 3.51 -16.36
N ASP A 257 14.04 4.68 -15.99
CA ASP A 257 14.84 5.57 -16.86
C ASP A 257 16.35 5.26 -16.99
N VAL A 258 16.84 4.07 -16.61
CA VAL A 258 18.29 3.77 -16.73
C VAL A 258 18.69 3.22 -18.11
N THR A 259 17.74 2.97 -19.01
CA THR A 259 18.07 2.61 -20.40
C THR A 259 17.94 3.82 -21.32
N ASN A 260 19.10 4.27 -21.82
CA ASN A 260 19.26 5.28 -22.86
C ASN A 260 18.20 5.18 -23.98
N GLY A 261 17.44 6.26 -24.15
CA GLY A 261 16.98 6.72 -25.46
C GLY A 261 15.57 6.28 -25.88
N THR A 262 14.80 7.32 -26.22
CA THR A 262 13.54 7.33 -27.00
C THR A 262 12.27 6.81 -26.29
N ASP A 263 11.46 7.78 -25.86
CA ASP A 263 10.02 7.84 -26.06
C ASP A 263 9.21 6.61 -25.60
N ASP A 264 8.95 6.48 -24.30
CA ASP A 264 8.06 5.42 -23.82
C ASP A 264 7.16 5.80 -22.64
N GLY A 265 6.39 6.88 -22.82
CA GLY A 265 5.16 7.08 -22.04
C GLY A 265 4.04 6.09 -22.41
N GLY A 266 4.33 5.05 -23.21
CA GLY A 266 3.36 4.08 -23.74
C GLY A 266 3.36 2.72 -23.03
N ASP A 267 4.52 2.24 -22.56
CA ASP A 267 4.65 0.89 -21.98
C ASP A 267 3.83 0.71 -20.70
N ASN A 268 3.86 1.68 -19.78
CA ASN A 268 3.07 1.61 -18.54
C ASN A 268 1.55 1.61 -18.79
N GLU A 269 1.07 2.42 -19.75
CA GLU A 269 -0.34 2.43 -20.14
C GLU A 269 -0.74 1.10 -20.76
N GLU A 270 0.09 0.53 -21.65
CA GLU A 270 -0.18 -0.76 -22.28
C GLU A 270 -0.23 -1.89 -21.25
N VAL A 271 0.66 -1.90 -20.25
CA VAL A 271 0.63 -2.85 -19.14
C VAL A 271 -0.66 -2.70 -18.32
N LEU A 272 -1.07 -1.48 -17.98
CA LEU A 272 -2.31 -1.24 -17.25
C LEU A 272 -3.55 -1.67 -18.07
N LEU A 273 -3.55 -1.43 -19.38
CA LEU A 273 -4.58 -1.89 -20.31
C LEU A 273 -4.67 -3.42 -20.37
N LYS A 274 -3.51 -4.09 -20.45
CA LYS A 274 -3.42 -5.56 -20.40
C LYS A 274 -3.95 -6.09 -19.07
N LEU A 275 -3.58 -5.49 -17.93
CA LEU A 275 -4.10 -5.87 -16.62
C LEU A 275 -5.62 -5.71 -16.55
N LEU A 276 -6.17 -4.60 -17.06
CA LEU A 276 -7.61 -4.37 -17.14
C LEU A 276 -8.29 -5.50 -17.94
N HIS A 277 -7.80 -5.82 -19.14
CA HIS A 277 -8.34 -6.90 -19.96
C HIS A 277 -8.25 -8.27 -19.29
N VAL A 278 -7.10 -8.63 -18.71
CA VAL A 278 -6.91 -9.90 -18.01
C VAL A 278 -7.91 -10.05 -16.86
N VAL A 279 -8.18 -8.98 -16.11
CA VAL A 279 -9.19 -8.98 -15.06
C VAL A 279 -10.60 -9.14 -15.64
N LEU A 280 -10.95 -8.44 -16.71
CA LEU A 280 -12.28 -8.54 -17.34
C LEU A 280 -12.54 -9.95 -17.92
N GLU A 281 -11.51 -10.58 -18.47
CA GLU A 281 -11.56 -11.91 -19.10
C GLU A 281 -11.36 -13.09 -18.13
N GLY A 282 -10.97 -12.81 -16.89
CA GLY A 282 -10.75 -13.81 -15.83
C GLY A 282 -11.91 -14.80 -15.66
N LYS A 283 -11.58 -16.10 -15.62
CA LYS A 283 -12.56 -17.21 -15.55
C LYS A 283 -12.98 -17.57 -14.13
N ASP A 284 -12.05 -17.51 -13.17
CA ASP A 284 -12.36 -17.79 -11.77
C ASP A 284 -12.96 -16.56 -11.09
N GLU A 285 -14.18 -16.70 -10.58
CA GLU A 285 -14.96 -15.59 -10.01
C GLU A 285 -14.32 -15.01 -8.75
N LYS A 286 -13.72 -15.85 -7.91
CA LYS A 286 -13.14 -15.42 -6.63
C LYS A 286 -11.83 -14.66 -6.89
N ALA A 287 -10.92 -15.24 -7.67
CA ALA A 287 -9.68 -14.61 -8.05
C ALA A 287 -9.92 -13.31 -8.81
N ARG A 288 -10.90 -13.29 -9.74
CA ARG A 288 -11.28 -12.06 -10.46
C ARG A 288 -11.72 -10.96 -9.51
N ARG A 289 -12.56 -11.28 -8.50
CA ARG A 289 -13.01 -10.30 -7.51
C ARG A 289 -11.87 -9.74 -6.66
N GLU A 290 -10.94 -10.59 -6.23
CA GLU A 290 -9.74 -10.18 -5.48
C GLU A 290 -8.86 -9.26 -6.35
N MET A 291 -8.62 -9.62 -7.61
CA MET A 291 -7.81 -8.82 -8.53
C MET A 291 -8.48 -7.49 -8.90
N LYS A 292 -9.80 -7.46 -9.07
CA LYS A 292 -10.57 -6.21 -9.24
C LYS A 292 -10.36 -5.26 -8.07
N GLY A 293 -10.38 -5.77 -6.84
CA GLY A 293 -10.14 -4.99 -5.63
C GLY A 293 -8.72 -4.44 -5.57
N LEU A 294 -7.72 -5.27 -5.89
CA LEU A 294 -6.32 -4.87 -5.94
C LEU A 294 -6.07 -3.78 -6.99
N VAL A 295 -6.50 -4.00 -8.23
CA VAL A 295 -6.32 -3.03 -9.32
C VAL A 295 -7.04 -1.72 -9.00
N LEU A 296 -8.26 -1.76 -8.47
CA LEU A 296 -8.97 -0.55 -8.04
C LEU A 296 -8.20 0.21 -6.96
N LYS A 297 -7.64 -0.49 -5.97
CA LYS A 297 -6.81 0.11 -4.92
C LYS A 297 -5.57 0.80 -5.51
N MET A 298 -4.81 0.09 -6.36
CA MET A 298 -3.60 0.61 -7.00
C MET A 298 -3.90 1.84 -7.88
N LEU A 299 -5.02 1.83 -8.62
CA LEU A 299 -5.44 2.97 -9.42
C LEU A 299 -5.87 4.18 -8.56
N ARG A 300 -6.28 3.99 -7.30
CA ARG A 300 -6.57 5.11 -6.38
C ARG A 300 -5.30 5.72 -5.82
N GLU A 301 -4.37 4.87 -5.39
CA GLU A 301 -3.10 5.29 -4.78
C GLU A 301 -2.23 6.09 -5.77
N ASN A 302 -2.26 5.72 -7.05
CA ASN A 302 -1.47 6.37 -8.11
C ASN A 302 -2.21 7.50 -8.87
N SER A 303 -3.25 8.11 -8.28
CA SER A 303 -4.15 9.04 -9.02
C SER A 303 -3.47 10.21 -9.75
N SER A 304 -2.29 10.65 -9.30
CA SER A 304 -1.50 11.72 -9.94
C SER A 304 -0.53 11.24 -11.04
N GLN A 305 -0.26 9.94 -11.13
CA GLN A 305 0.72 9.30 -12.03
C GLN A 305 0.10 8.23 -12.94
N ASN A 306 -1.23 8.06 -12.91
CA ASN A 306 -1.88 7.01 -13.70
C ASN A 306 -2.10 7.46 -15.16
N ASP A 307 -1.33 6.88 -16.08
CA ASP A 307 -1.40 7.16 -17.53
C ASP A 307 -2.60 6.55 -18.26
N LEU A 308 -3.46 5.76 -17.58
CA LEU A 308 -4.65 5.19 -18.23
C LEU A 308 -5.55 6.28 -18.81
N ARG A 309 -5.61 6.34 -20.14
CA ARG A 309 -6.45 7.28 -20.86
C ARG A 309 -7.94 7.04 -20.62
N LYS A 310 -8.72 8.11 -20.75
CA LYS A 310 -10.19 8.05 -20.68
C LYS A 310 -10.72 7.09 -21.75
N GLU A 311 -10.22 7.20 -22.96
CA GLU A 311 -10.63 6.42 -24.14
C GLU A 311 -10.47 4.91 -23.90
N SER A 312 -9.36 4.52 -23.28
CA SER A 312 -9.03 3.16 -22.88
C SER A 312 -10.06 2.54 -21.93
N LEU A 313 -10.47 3.27 -20.89
CA LEU A 313 -11.50 2.83 -19.95
C LEU A 313 -12.87 2.73 -20.62
N TYR A 314 -13.21 3.69 -21.49
CA TYR A 314 -14.48 3.70 -22.20
C TYR A 314 -14.55 2.58 -23.26
N SER A 315 -13.45 2.25 -23.93
CA SER A 315 -13.38 1.08 -24.80
C SER A 315 -13.68 -0.22 -24.05
N ALA A 316 -13.18 -0.36 -22.82
CA ALA A 316 -13.50 -1.51 -21.98
C ALA A 316 -14.97 -1.51 -21.52
N CYS A 317 -15.53 -0.33 -21.17
CA CYS A 317 -16.95 -0.19 -20.87
C CYS A 317 -17.83 -0.61 -22.05
N ASP A 318 -17.54 -0.09 -23.23
CA ASP A 318 -18.32 -0.33 -24.44
C ASP A 318 -18.28 -1.82 -24.83
N GLY A 319 -17.11 -2.44 -24.74
CA GLY A 319 -16.95 -3.88 -24.92
C GLY A 319 -17.83 -4.67 -23.95
N CYS A 320 -17.76 -4.40 -22.64
CA CYS A 320 -18.61 -5.08 -21.66
C CYS A 320 -20.11 -4.81 -21.88
N LEU A 321 -20.49 -3.60 -22.27
CA LEU A 321 -21.88 -3.22 -22.52
C LEU A 321 -22.44 -3.91 -23.78
N GLU A 322 -21.65 -4.02 -24.84
CA GLU A 322 -22.02 -4.75 -26.06
C GLU A 322 -22.24 -6.24 -25.77
N HIS A 323 -21.31 -6.88 -25.04
CA HIS A 323 -21.47 -8.26 -24.62
C HIS A 323 -22.69 -8.45 -23.70
N LEU A 324 -22.90 -7.54 -22.74
CA LEU A 324 -24.08 -7.55 -21.90
C LEU A 324 -25.35 -7.51 -22.75
N ARG A 325 -25.44 -6.58 -23.71
CA ARG A 325 -26.60 -6.44 -24.60
C ARG A 325 -26.87 -7.72 -25.36
N LYS A 326 -25.85 -8.28 -26.00
CA LYS A 326 -25.94 -9.52 -26.78
C LYS A 326 -26.53 -10.65 -25.93
N HIS A 327 -25.92 -10.95 -24.79
CA HIS A 327 -26.37 -12.06 -23.93
C HIS A 327 -27.73 -11.80 -23.29
N PHE A 328 -28.04 -10.55 -22.95
CA PHE A 328 -29.32 -10.18 -22.36
C PHE A 328 -30.48 -10.35 -23.35
N LEU A 329 -30.31 -9.90 -24.59
CA LEU A 329 -31.34 -10.01 -25.63
C LEU A 329 -31.52 -11.47 -26.09
N GLN A 330 -30.43 -12.24 -26.15
CA GLN A 330 -30.49 -13.69 -26.38
C GLN A 330 -31.30 -14.38 -25.28
N ALA A 331 -31.02 -14.10 -24.01
CA ALA A 331 -31.80 -14.61 -22.89
C ALA A 331 -33.27 -14.18 -22.93
N ALA A 332 -33.54 -12.94 -23.34
CA ALA A 332 -34.91 -12.43 -23.50
C ALA A 332 -35.69 -13.13 -24.64
N SER A 333 -34.98 -13.74 -25.60
CA SER A 333 -35.53 -14.61 -26.64
C SER A 333 -35.69 -16.08 -26.20
N SER A 334 -35.56 -16.35 -24.89
CA SER A 334 -35.65 -17.67 -24.25
C SER A 334 -34.46 -18.61 -24.49
N ASP A 335 -33.32 -18.09 -24.95
CA ASP A 335 -32.06 -18.84 -25.02
C ASP A 335 -31.17 -18.49 -23.81
N LEU A 336 -31.12 -19.40 -22.83
CA LEU A 336 -30.42 -19.22 -21.57
C LEU A 336 -29.03 -19.86 -21.51
N THR A 337 -28.50 -20.35 -22.63
CA THR A 337 -27.22 -21.08 -22.70
C THR A 337 -26.05 -20.32 -22.05
N ASP A 338 -25.97 -19.00 -22.27
CA ASP A 338 -24.94 -18.13 -21.72
C ASP A 338 -25.49 -17.08 -20.73
N ALA A 339 -26.62 -17.35 -20.06
CA ALA A 339 -27.26 -16.38 -19.17
C ALA A 339 -26.37 -15.94 -17.97
N SER A 340 -25.37 -16.73 -17.59
CA SER A 340 -24.37 -16.37 -16.57
C SER A 340 -23.46 -15.21 -17.02
N GLN A 341 -23.30 -15.01 -18.33
CA GLN A 341 -22.52 -13.89 -18.88
C GLN A 341 -23.19 -12.54 -18.58
N ILE A 342 -24.52 -12.50 -18.42
CA ILE A 342 -25.23 -11.28 -18.04
C ILE A 342 -24.72 -10.75 -16.70
N ALA A 343 -24.70 -11.62 -15.69
CA ALA A 343 -24.19 -11.29 -14.36
C ALA A 343 -22.72 -10.86 -14.40
N ARG A 344 -21.90 -11.58 -15.18
CA ARG A 344 -20.48 -11.27 -15.34
C ARG A 344 -20.23 -9.91 -15.99
N GLN A 345 -20.90 -9.60 -17.10
CA GLN A 345 -20.70 -8.32 -17.78
C GLN A 345 -21.25 -7.16 -16.96
N ALA A 346 -22.35 -7.35 -16.22
CA ALA A 346 -22.85 -6.35 -15.28
C ALA A 346 -21.86 -6.09 -14.12
N ASP A 347 -21.26 -7.14 -13.55
CA ASP A 347 -20.21 -7.03 -12.53
C ASP A 347 -18.92 -6.35 -13.07
N ASN A 348 -18.58 -6.59 -14.33
CA ASN A 348 -17.50 -5.87 -15.01
C ASN A 348 -17.81 -4.38 -15.17
N LEU A 349 -19.01 -4.04 -15.66
CA LEU A 349 -19.46 -2.65 -15.79
C LEU A 349 -19.54 -1.94 -14.44
N HIS A 350 -20.01 -2.62 -13.39
CA HIS A 350 -20.02 -2.05 -12.03
C HIS A 350 -18.60 -1.71 -11.57
N TRP A 351 -17.64 -2.60 -11.80
CA TRP A 351 -16.25 -2.37 -11.41
C TRP A 351 -15.62 -1.21 -12.18
N ILE A 352 -15.80 -1.14 -13.51
CA ILE A 352 -15.26 -0.02 -14.29
C ILE A 352 -15.97 1.28 -13.88
N LEU A 353 -17.26 1.26 -13.56
CA LEU A 353 -17.98 2.41 -13.05
C LEU A 353 -17.37 2.94 -11.74
N ASP A 354 -16.90 2.08 -10.83
CA ASP A 354 -16.17 2.53 -9.64
C ASP A 354 -14.89 3.29 -10.01
N ILE A 355 -14.11 2.77 -10.98
CA ILE A 355 -12.90 3.45 -11.50
C ILE A 355 -13.25 4.82 -12.10
N LEU A 356 -14.30 4.89 -12.92
CA LEU A 356 -14.73 6.12 -13.58
C LEU A 356 -15.24 7.18 -12.58
N ILE A 357 -15.92 6.76 -11.50
CA ILE A 357 -16.40 7.66 -10.44
C ILE A 357 -15.22 8.19 -9.62
N ASP A 358 -14.26 7.33 -9.25
CA ASP A 358 -13.06 7.76 -8.51
C ASP A 358 -12.26 8.78 -9.32
N ARG A 359 -12.24 8.63 -10.65
CA ARG A 359 -11.60 9.56 -11.59
C ARG A 359 -12.46 10.76 -12.00
N GLN A 360 -13.69 10.90 -11.49
CA GLN A 360 -14.61 11.99 -11.83
C GLN A 360 -14.93 12.12 -13.34
N ILE A 361 -14.94 11.01 -14.07
CA ILE A 361 -15.18 10.96 -15.53
C ILE A 361 -16.33 10.03 -15.91
N ALA A 362 -17.23 9.69 -14.98
CA ALA A 362 -18.33 8.74 -15.18
C ALA A 362 -19.59 9.31 -15.88
N GLU A 363 -19.62 10.59 -16.25
CA GLU A 363 -20.80 11.22 -16.86
C GLU A 363 -21.20 10.56 -18.19
N ASP A 364 -20.23 10.24 -19.06
CA ASP A 364 -20.52 9.64 -20.37
C ASP A 364 -20.96 8.18 -20.23
N PHE A 365 -20.47 7.46 -19.23
CA PHE A 365 -20.98 6.13 -18.89
C PHE A 365 -22.43 6.22 -18.45
N LEU A 366 -22.77 7.17 -17.57
CA LEU A 366 -24.14 7.38 -17.11
C LEU A 366 -25.07 7.71 -18.28
N LYS A 367 -24.66 8.58 -19.21
CA LYS A 367 -25.42 8.87 -20.44
C LYS A 367 -25.68 7.59 -21.23
N SER A 368 -24.63 6.83 -21.50
CA SER A 368 -24.71 5.57 -22.24
C SER A 368 -25.62 4.55 -21.54
N TRP A 369 -25.51 4.41 -20.22
CA TRP A 369 -26.37 3.53 -19.42
C TRP A 369 -27.84 3.99 -19.42
N ALA A 370 -28.10 5.29 -19.26
CA ALA A 370 -29.45 5.83 -19.26
C ALA A 370 -30.18 5.61 -20.60
N SER A 371 -29.44 5.56 -21.71
CA SER A 371 -29.98 5.31 -23.06
C SER A 371 -30.30 3.84 -23.37
N GLN A 372 -30.12 2.90 -22.44
CA GLN A 372 -30.38 1.46 -22.64
C GLN A 372 -31.88 1.07 -22.59
N SER A 373 -32.71 1.74 -23.38
CA SER A 373 -34.15 1.49 -23.43
C SER A 373 -34.50 0.08 -23.90
N GLU A 374 -33.74 -0.48 -24.86
CA GLU A 374 -33.94 -1.83 -25.36
C GLU A 374 -33.77 -2.89 -24.26
N LEU A 375 -32.70 -2.77 -23.44
CA LEU A 375 -32.47 -3.67 -22.32
C LEU A 375 -33.53 -3.53 -21.24
N SER A 376 -33.94 -2.31 -20.93
CA SER A 376 -35.03 -2.06 -19.98
C SER A 376 -36.35 -2.69 -20.45
N ASN A 377 -36.69 -2.55 -21.74
CA ASN A 377 -37.89 -3.14 -22.32
C ASN A 377 -37.84 -4.68 -22.35
N ALA A 378 -36.66 -5.26 -22.59
CA ALA A 378 -36.45 -6.70 -22.51
C ALA A 378 -36.35 -7.22 -21.07
N HIS A 379 -36.21 -6.33 -20.08
CA HIS A 379 -35.83 -6.69 -18.71
C HIS A 379 -36.73 -7.78 -18.15
N SER A 380 -38.05 -7.58 -18.20
CA SER A 380 -39.08 -8.49 -17.65
C SER A 380 -39.06 -9.90 -18.25
N LYS A 381 -38.45 -10.10 -19.43
CA LYS A 381 -38.38 -11.39 -20.13
C LYS A 381 -37.26 -12.29 -19.62
N VAL A 382 -36.24 -11.71 -18.99
CA VAL A 382 -35.10 -12.48 -18.44
C VAL A 382 -35.40 -12.85 -16.97
N PRO A 383 -35.18 -14.10 -16.52
CA PRO A 383 -35.35 -14.47 -15.12
C PRO A 383 -34.47 -13.64 -14.18
N ALA A 384 -35.05 -13.18 -13.07
CA ALA A 384 -34.39 -12.26 -12.13
C ALA A 384 -33.04 -12.77 -11.61
N VAL A 385 -32.88 -14.09 -11.42
CA VAL A 385 -31.63 -14.73 -10.97
C VAL A 385 -30.44 -14.44 -11.89
N HIS A 386 -30.66 -14.19 -13.18
CA HIS A 386 -29.59 -13.89 -14.15
C HIS A 386 -29.36 -12.39 -14.35
N ARG A 387 -30.38 -11.56 -14.12
CA ARG A 387 -30.36 -10.13 -14.49
C ARG A 387 -30.19 -9.16 -13.32
N TYR A 388 -30.35 -9.58 -12.07
CA TYR A 388 -30.37 -8.63 -10.94
C TYR A 388 -29.06 -7.83 -10.79
N GLU A 389 -27.92 -8.36 -11.28
CA GLU A 389 -26.63 -7.67 -11.33
C GLU A 389 -26.67 -6.40 -12.23
N VAL A 390 -27.51 -6.39 -13.27
CA VAL A 390 -27.76 -5.19 -14.10
C VAL A 390 -28.37 -4.08 -13.25
N SER A 391 -29.30 -4.44 -12.36
CA SER A 391 -29.90 -3.50 -11.42
C SER A 391 -28.89 -2.99 -10.38
N ARG A 392 -27.81 -3.74 -10.08
CA ARG A 392 -26.71 -3.27 -9.21
C ARG A 392 -25.89 -2.16 -9.85
N VAL A 393 -25.65 -2.21 -11.18
CA VAL A 393 -25.03 -1.09 -11.91
C VAL A 393 -25.87 0.17 -11.76
N THR A 394 -27.19 0.06 -11.94
CA THR A 394 -28.12 1.18 -11.75
C THR A 394 -28.13 1.67 -10.30
N ALA A 395 -28.11 0.77 -9.32
CA ALA A 395 -28.01 1.11 -7.90
C ALA A 395 -26.77 1.97 -7.63
N ARG A 396 -25.62 1.58 -8.20
CA ARG A 396 -24.36 2.30 -8.04
C ARG A 396 -24.40 3.72 -8.62
N LEU A 397 -25.08 3.91 -9.74
CA LEU A 397 -25.32 5.23 -10.34
C LEU A 397 -26.20 6.12 -9.44
N PHE A 398 -27.30 5.57 -8.89
CA PHE A 398 -28.14 6.30 -7.93
C PHE A 398 -27.34 6.71 -6.68
N VAL A 399 -26.50 5.83 -6.16
CA VAL A 399 -25.60 6.16 -5.03
C VAL A 399 -24.61 7.25 -5.42
N GLY A 400 -23.97 7.15 -6.58
CA GLY A 400 -23.01 8.14 -7.07
C GLY A 400 -23.62 9.53 -7.20
N ILE A 401 -24.80 9.63 -7.83
CA ILE A 401 -25.54 10.90 -7.98
C ILE A 401 -26.00 11.41 -6.60
N GLY A 402 -26.60 10.54 -5.80
CA GLY A 402 -27.17 10.90 -4.50
C GLY A 402 -26.13 11.34 -3.46
N LYS A 403 -24.87 10.92 -3.61
CA LYS A 403 -23.72 11.38 -2.80
C LYS A 403 -22.99 12.59 -3.41
N GLY A 404 -23.34 13.01 -4.61
CA GLY A 404 -22.61 14.06 -5.34
C GLY A 404 -21.24 13.62 -5.88
N GLN A 405 -20.97 12.32 -5.96
CA GLN A 405 -19.75 11.76 -6.55
C GLN A 405 -19.81 11.70 -8.08
N LEU A 406 -21.03 11.79 -8.64
CA LEU A 406 -21.32 11.76 -10.06
C LEU A 406 -22.30 12.88 -10.38
N LEU A 407 -21.81 13.90 -11.08
CA LEU A 407 -22.64 15.01 -11.54
C LEU A 407 -23.09 14.76 -12.97
N ALA A 408 -24.35 15.08 -13.26
CA ALA A 408 -24.93 14.93 -14.58
C ALA A 408 -26.06 15.93 -14.80
N SER A 409 -26.31 16.24 -16.07
CA SER A 409 -27.41 17.12 -16.46
C SER A 409 -28.76 16.59 -15.96
N LYS A 410 -29.72 17.51 -15.80
CA LYS A 410 -31.09 17.16 -15.41
C LYS A 410 -31.69 16.12 -16.36
N GLU A 411 -31.46 16.29 -17.65
CA GLU A 411 -32.00 15.46 -18.73
C GLU A 411 -31.49 14.02 -18.60
N VAL A 412 -30.19 13.85 -18.33
CA VAL A 412 -29.58 12.52 -18.13
C VAL A 412 -30.12 11.85 -16.86
N ARG A 413 -30.27 12.58 -15.76
CA ARG A 413 -30.85 12.05 -14.51
C ARG A 413 -32.31 11.64 -14.68
N CYS A 414 -33.09 12.45 -15.42
CA CYS A 414 -34.46 12.10 -15.79
C CYS A 414 -34.50 10.83 -16.64
N LEU A 415 -33.66 10.74 -17.67
CA LEU A 415 -33.59 9.58 -18.57
C LEU A 415 -33.20 8.31 -17.80
N LEU A 416 -32.23 8.39 -16.89
CA LEU A 416 -31.84 7.26 -16.04
C LEU A 416 -33.04 6.69 -15.27
N LEU A 417 -33.81 7.56 -14.60
CA LEU A 417 -34.98 7.15 -13.83
C LEU A 417 -36.11 6.63 -14.72
N GLN A 418 -36.37 7.27 -15.86
CA GLN A 418 -37.36 6.80 -16.83
C GLN A 418 -37.03 5.40 -17.35
N THR A 419 -35.76 5.17 -17.72
CA THR A 419 -35.32 3.90 -18.30
C THR A 419 -35.26 2.81 -17.24
N TRP A 420 -34.68 3.07 -16.06
CA TRP A 420 -34.24 2.00 -15.16
C TRP A 420 -35.01 1.87 -13.85
N LEU A 421 -35.85 2.82 -13.46
CA LEU A 421 -36.49 2.79 -12.14
C LEU A 421 -37.41 1.57 -11.96
N VAL A 422 -38.19 1.21 -12.98
CA VAL A 422 -39.08 0.04 -12.93
C VAL A 422 -38.28 -1.28 -12.91
N PRO A 423 -37.31 -1.52 -13.82
CA PRO A 423 -36.37 -2.65 -13.72
C PRO A 423 -35.71 -2.77 -12.34
N PHE A 424 -35.21 -1.66 -11.82
CA PHE A 424 -34.54 -1.60 -10.52
C PHE A 424 -35.47 -2.04 -9.39
N TYR A 425 -36.71 -1.53 -9.35
CA TYR A 425 -37.68 -1.95 -8.34
C TYR A 425 -38.06 -3.44 -8.47
N ASN A 426 -38.12 -4.00 -9.69
CA ASN A 426 -38.44 -5.42 -9.90
C ASN A 426 -37.37 -6.35 -9.33
N ASP A 427 -36.11 -5.91 -9.34
CA ASP A 427 -34.97 -6.73 -8.90
C ASP A 427 -34.52 -6.42 -7.47
N PHE A 428 -35.06 -5.38 -6.80
CA PHE A 428 -34.61 -4.93 -5.47
C PHE A 428 -34.58 -6.05 -4.44
N ARG A 429 -35.63 -6.87 -4.42
CA ARG A 429 -35.73 -8.10 -3.63
C ARG A 429 -34.56 -9.07 -3.86
N TRP A 430 -34.18 -9.27 -5.12
CA TRP A 430 -33.08 -10.17 -5.50
C TRP A 430 -31.73 -9.59 -5.12
N MET A 431 -31.50 -8.30 -5.37
CA MET A 431 -30.29 -7.61 -4.94
C MET A 431 -30.06 -7.76 -3.44
N ARG A 432 -31.11 -7.59 -2.62
CA ARG A 432 -31.04 -7.76 -1.16
C ARG A 432 -30.70 -9.20 -0.73
N ARG A 433 -31.22 -10.22 -1.42
CA ARG A 433 -31.03 -11.64 -1.02
C ARG A 433 -29.74 -12.24 -1.54
N ALA A 434 -29.33 -11.90 -2.76
CA ALA A 434 -28.19 -12.50 -3.43
C ALA A 434 -26.85 -11.80 -3.11
N SER A 435 -26.88 -10.52 -2.70
CA SER A 435 -25.67 -9.73 -2.49
C SER A 435 -25.31 -9.66 -1.01
N ARG A 436 -24.43 -10.54 -0.54
CA ARG A 436 -23.86 -10.45 0.82
C ARG A 436 -23.07 -9.14 0.96
N GLY A 437 -23.38 -8.33 1.97
CA GLY A 437 -22.68 -7.07 2.24
C GLY A 437 -23.18 -5.86 1.42
N LEU A 438 -24.28 -5.98 0.67
CA LEU A 438 -24.92 -4.83 0.02
C LEU A 438 -25.54 -3.91 1.07
N ASP A 439 -25.07 -2.66 1.13
CA ASP A 439 -25.67 -1.64 2.01
C ASP A 439 -27.00 -1.15 1.41
N ARG A 440 -28.11 -1.67 1.95
CA ARG A 440 -29.46 -1.31 1.52
C ARG A 440 -29.75 0.18 1.73
N HIS A 441 -29.37 0.71 2.88
CA HIS A 441 -29.65 2.09 3.26
C HIS A 441 -28.92 3.06 2.35
N LEU A 442 -27.67 2.73 2.00
CA LEU A 442 -26.91 3.49 1.02
C LEU A 442 -27.62 3.61 -0.33
N ILE A 443 -28.22 2.53 -0.81
CA ILE A 443 -28.96 2.53 -2.08
C ILE A 443 -30.27 3.31 -1.98
N GLU A 444 -31.02 3.13 -0.89
CA GLU A 444 -32.27 3.84 -0.61
C GLU A 444 -32.05 5.35 -0.51
N ASP A 445 -31.00 5.78 0.20
CA ASP A 445 -30.59 7.18 0.29
C ASP A 445 -30.08 7.71 -1.06
N GLY A 446 -29.30 6.92 -1.80
CA GLY A 446 -28.83 7.26 -3.14
C GLY A 446 -29.97 7.54 -4.11
N LEU A 447 -30.95 6.63 -4.19
CA LEU A 447 -32.15 6.80 -5.00
C LEU A 447 -32.98 8.00 -4.53
N SER A 448 -33.20 8.13 -3.22
CA SER A 448 -33.92 9.25 -2.62
C SER A 448 -33.33 10.60 -3.03
N ASN A 449 -32.02 10.77 -2.83
CA ASN A 449 -31.32 12.00 -3.18
C ASN A 449 -31.33 12.24 -4.69
N THR A 450 -31.17 11.19 -5.50
CA THR A 450 -31.27 11.29 -6.96
C THR A 450 -32.64 11.83 -7.38
N ILE A 451 -33.75 11.30 -6.85
CA ILE A 451 -35.10 11.80 -7.16
C ILE A 451 -35.25 13.26 -6.72
N LEU A 452 -34.77 13.61 -5.52
CA LEU A 452 -34.86 14.97 -4.97
C LEU A 452 -34.08 16.03 -5.76
N THR A 453 -33.20 15.62 -6.68
CA THR A 453 -32.48 16.51 -7.60
C THR A 453 -33.32 16.88 -8.86
N LEU A 454 -34.45 16.23 -9.10
CA LEU A 454 -35.33 16.51 -10.25
C LEU A 454 -36.27 17.71 -9.98
N PRO A 455 -36.94 18.28 -11.00
CA PRO A 455 -38.02 19.26 -10.77
C PRO A 455 -39.20 18.67 -9.98
N LEU A 456 -39.93 19.51 -9.23
CA LEU A 456 -41.05 19.07 -8.37
C LEU A 456 -42.14 18.23 -9.08
N PRO A 457 -42.58 18.52 -10.32
CA PRO A 457 -43.55 17.68 -11.01
C PRO A 457 -43.05 16.25 -11.23
N TRP A 458 -41.78 16.10 -11.62
CA TRP A 458 -41.16 14.79 -11.80
C TRP A 458 -40.98 14.04 -10.48
N GLN A 459 -40.62 14.76 -9.41
CA GLN A 459 -40.59 14.17 -8.07
C GLN A 459 -41.97 13.64 -7.68
N GLN A 460 -43.03 14.42 -7.91
CA GLN A 460 -44.40 14.03 -7.60
C GLN A 460 -44.79 12.73 -8.30
N ASP A 461 -44.60 12.65 -9.62
CA ASP A 461 -45.01 11.47 -10.40
C ASP A 461 -44.31 10.20 -9.91
N ILE A 462 -42.99 10.30 -9.69
CA ILE A 462 -42.18 9.17 -9.20
C ILE A 462 -42.58 8.78 -7.78
N LEU A 463 -42.74 9.73 -6.88
CA LEU A 463 -43.01 9.48 -5.46
C LEU A 463 -44.43 8.95 -5.23
N LEU A 464 -45.42 9.40 -6.00
CA LEU A 464 -46.77 8.83 -5.96
C LEU A 464 -46.81 7.41 -6.53
N ALA A 465 -46.10 7.16 -7.62
CA ALA A 465 -45.96 5.80 -8.17
C ALA A 465 -45.25 4.86 -7.18
N TRP A 466 -44.18 5.33 -6.53
CA TRP A 466 -43.50 4.61 -5.46
C TRP A 466 -44.44 4.33 -4.29
N PHE A 467 -45.20 5.32 -3.82
CA PHE A 467 -46.10 5.17 -2.68
C PHE A 467 -47.13 4.07 -2.93
N ASN A 468 -47.76 4.08 -4.11
CA ASN A 468 -48.67 3.01 -4.52
C ASN A 468 -47.96 1.64 -4.57
N ARG A 469 -46.74 1.58 -5.12
CA ARG A 469 -45.98 0.33 -5.18
C ARG A 469 -45.58 -0.19 -3.80
N PHE A 470 -45.13 0.69 -2.91
CA PHE A 470 -44.67 0.36 -1.56
C PHE A 470 -45.81 -0.25 -0.73
N LEU A 471 -47.03 0.30 -0.84
CA LEU A 471 -48.22 -0.27 -0.19
C LEU A 471 -48.57 -1.68 -0.69
N ASN A 472 -48.23 -2.01 -1.95
CA ASN A 472 -48.55 -3.30 -2.58
C ASN A 472 -47.39 -4.30 -2.60
N SER A 473 -46.17 -3.89 -2.26
CA SER A 473 -44.95 -4.72 -2.35
C SER A 473 -44.11 -4.73 -1.07
N GLY A 474 -44.46 -3.92 -0.07
CA GLY A 474 -43.84 -3.89 1.26
C GLY A 474 -42.31 -3.86 1.22
N GLU A 475 -41.69 -4.80 1.95
CA GLU A 475 -40.24 -4.97 2.09
C GLU A 475 -39.49 -5.24 0.77
N ASP A 476 -40.17 -5.51 -0.35
CA ASP A 476 -39.50 -5.79 -1.63
C ASP A 476 -39.34 -4.57 -2.52
N CYS A 477 -39.82 -3.42 -2.06
CA CYS A 477 -39.62 -2.10 -2.65
C CYS A 477 -38.59 -1.32 -1.81
N PRO A 478 -37.67 -0.55 -2.42
CA PRO A 478 -36.78 0.34 -1.65
C PRO A 478 -37.58 1.34 -0.85
N ASN A 479 -37.21 1.53 0.41
CA ASN A 479 -37.83 2.53 1.26
C ASN A 479 -37.24 3.93 0.97
N ILE A 480 -37.94 4.72 0.17
CA ILE A 480 -37.60 6.13 -0.11
C ILE A 480 -38.54 7.11 0.61
N GLN A 481 -39.09 6.71 1.76
CA GLN A 481 -39.98 7.54 2.58
C GLN A 481 -39.38 8.92 2.88
N ARG A 482 -38.07 8.98 3.18
CA ARG A 482 -37.38 10.24 3.42
C ARG A 482 -37.50 11.22 2.26
N ALA A 483 -37.39 10.74 1.01
CA ALA A 483 -37.59 11.58 -0.17
C ALA A 483 -39.04 12.06 -0.28
N PHE A 484 -40.00 11.16 -0.01
CA PHE A 484 -41.42 11.51 0.01
C PHE A 484 -41.71 12.63 1.01
N GLU A 485 -41.22 12.53 2.24
CA GLU A 485 -41.40 13.56 3.27
C GLU A 485 -40.78 14.91 2.90
N ILE A 486 -39.60 14.90 2.26
CA ILE A 486 -38.92 16.12 1.80
C ILE A 486 -39.72 16.77 0.67
N TRP A 487 -40.14 16.01 -0.33
CA TRP A 487 -40.97 16.49 -1.43
C TRP A 487 -42.31 17.02 -0.92
N TRP A 488 -42.99 16.29 -0.03
CA TRP A 488 -44.27 16.68 0.58
C TRP A 488 -44.14 18.05 1.27
N ARG A 489 -43.07 18.26 2.03
CA ARG A 489 -42.76 19.59 2.62
C ARG A 489 -42.57 20.69 1.57
N ARG A 490 -41.83 20.40 0.49
CA ARG A 490 -41.61 21.36 -0.61
C ARG A 490 -42.90 21.69 -1.38
N ALA A 491 -43.76 20.70 -1.59
CA ALA A 491 -44.99 20.84 -2.37
C ALA A 491 -46.10 21.57 -1.60
N PHE A 492 -46.24 21.32 -0.29
CA PHE A 492 -47.40 21.78 0.48
C PHE A 492 -47.09 22.86 1.54
N TRP A 493 -45.90 22.92 2.16
CA TRP A 493 -45.63 23.91 3.22
C TRP A 493 -45.20 25.28 2.71
N ARG A 494 -44.53 25.38 1.56
CA ARG A 494 -44.01 26.69 1.06
C ARG A 494 -45.06 27.59 0.40
N ARG A 495 -46.33 27.17 0.30
CA ARG A 495 -47.40 27.96 -0.32
C ARG A 495 -48.26 28.75 0.67
N SER A 496 -48.00 28.64 1.97
CA SER A 496 -48.81 29.31 3.00
C SER A 496 -48.24 30.66 3.49
N GLY A 497 -47.09 31.11 2.98
CA GLY A 497 -46.34 32.22 3.58
C GLY A 497 -45.93 33.40 2.70
N GLU A 498 -45.64 33.24 1.40
CA GLU A 498 -45.00 34.33 0.61
C GLU A 498 -45.53 34.39 -0.83
N GLN A 499 -46.54 35.24 -1.04
CA GLN A 499 -46.56 36.13 -2.21
C GLN A 499 -45.81 37.42 -1.82
N GLU A 500 -44.49 37.36 -1.69
CA GLU A 500 -43.67 38.59 -1.77
C GLU A 500 -42.88 38.52 -3.07
N SER A 501 -43.08 39.54 -3.91
CA SER A 501 -42.37 39.77 -5.15
C SER A 501 -40.86 39.68 -4.93
N PRO A 502 -40.06 39.04 -5.83
CA PRO A 502 -38.62 39.11 -5.72
C PRO A 502 -38.19 40.57 -5.90
N ARG A 503 -37.53 41.15 -4.89
CA ARG A 503 -36.78 42.40 -5.05
C ARG A 503 -35.59 42.11 -5.96
N GLU A 504 -35.48 42.82 -7.07
CA GLU A 504 -34.32 42.73 -7.96
C GLU A 504 -33.03 43.09 -7.20
N PRO A 505 -31.91 42.38 -7.45
CA PRO A 505 -30.63 42.75 -6.88
C PRO A 505 -30.12 44.03 -7.57
N HIS A 506 -30.14 45.16 -6.86
CA HIS A 506 -29.45 46.37 -7.30
C HIS A 506 -27.94 46.13 -7.31
N VAL A 507 -27.34 46.12 -8.51
CA VAL A 507 -25.89 46.18 -8.70
C VAL A 507 -25.47 47.64 -8.66
N THR A 508 -24.78 48.06 -7.60
CA THR A 508 -24.08 49.35 -7.56
C THR A 508 -22.71 49.19 -8.19
N THR A 509 -22.53 49.73 -9.41
CA THR A 509 -21.22 49.96 -10.00
C THR A 509 -20.50 51.06 -9.23
N ALA A 510 -19.35 50.75 -8.63
CA ALA A 510 -18.43 51.74 -8.09
C ALA A 510 -17.71 52.44 -9.25
N THR A 511 -17.99 53.73 -9.44
CA THR A 511 -17.17 54.61 -10.27
C THR A 511 -15.86 54.90 -9.55
N ILE A 512 -14.75 54.43 -10.13
CA ILE A 512 -13.41 54.92 -9.83
C ILE A 512 -13.25 56.23 -10.60
N GLU A 513 -13.32 57.37 -9.91
CA GLU A 513 -12.88 58.65 -10.46
C GLU A 513 -11.35 58.72 -10.39
N ASN A 514 -10.72 58.70 -11.55
CA ASN A 514 -9.36 59.24 -11.74
C ASN A 514 -9.49 60.69 -12.18
N SER A 515 -9.07 61.64 -11.33
CA SER A 515 -8.25 62.82 -11.66
C SER A 515 -7.96 63.64 -10.42
#